data_AF-A0A366EX43-F1
#
_entry.id   AF-A0A366EX43-F1
#
_cell.length_a   1.000
_cell.length_b   1.000
_cell.length_c   1.000
_cell.angle_alpha   90.00
_cell.angle_beta   90.00
_cell.angle_gamma   90.00
#
_symmetry.space_group_name_H-M   'P 1'
#
loop_
_entity.id
_entity.type
_entity.pdbx_description
1 polymer ?
#
loop_
_entity_poly.entity_id
_entity_poly.type
_entity_poly.pdbx_seq_one_letter_code
_entity_poly.pdbx_strand_id
1 'polypeptide(L)' 'MNKEFPVANLSEDTLNQVQNMESELRQQTNEDIILIAYKNGGETIEGRR' A
#
# COMPACT_ATOMS: atom_id res chain seq x y z
N MET A 1 -13.87 -6.87 -15.24
CA MET A 1 -12.93 -7.60 -14.37
C MET A 1 -12.92 -6.89 -13.03
N ASN A 2 -13.46 -7.54 -11.99
CA ASN A 2 -13.35 -7.04 -10.62
C ASN A 2 -11.97 -7.45 -10.10
N LYS A 3 -11.05 -6.48 -9.99
CA LYS A 3 -9.76 -6.75 -9.35
C LYS A 3 -10.00 -6.87 -7.85
N GLU A 4 -9.60 -8.00 -7.28
CA GLU A 4 -9.65 -8.21 -5.84
C GLU A 4 -8.42 -7.56 -5.19
N PHE A 5 -8.63 -6.83 -4.09
CA PHE A 5 -7.57 -6.22 -3.30
C PHE A 5 -7.56 -6.85 -1.90
N PRO A 6 -7.08 -8.11 -1.79
CA PRO A 6 -7.03 -8.78 -0.50
C PRO A 6 -6.12 -8.01 0.48
N VAL A 7 -6.58 -7.90 1.73
CA VAL A 7 -5.84 -7.20 2.80
C VAL A 7 -4.45 -7.81 2.98
N ALA A 8 -3.41 -6.97 2.95
CA ALA A 8 -2.03 -7.41 3.20
C ALA A 8 -1.89 -7.99 4.62
N ASN A 9 -1.10 -9.05 4.74
CA ASN A 9 -0.70 -9.56 6.05
C ASN A 9 0.65 -8.94 6.40
N LEU A 10 0.65 -7.88 7.22
CA LEU A 10 1.86 -7.17 7.64
C LEU A 10 2.23 -7.57 9.08
N SER A 11 3.53 -7.69 9.36
CA SER A 11 3.99 -7.76 10.75
C SER A 11 3.79 -6.40 11.43
N GLU A 12 3.84 -6.39 12.76
CA GLU A 12 3.77 -5.16 13.56
C GLU A 12 4.86 -4.16 13.18
N ASP A 13 6.10 -4.62 12.99
CA ASP A 13 7.21 -3.77 12.55
C ASP A 13 6.95 -3.11 11.19
N THR A 14 6.41 -3.87 10.22
CA THR A 14 6.07 -3.33 8.91
C THR A 14 4.88 -2.36 8.98
N LEU A 15 3.90 -2.62 9.84
CA LEU A 15 2.78 -1.71 10.06
C LEU A 15 3.28 -0.36 10.61
N ASN A 16 4.19 -0.40 11.58
CA ASN A 16 4.80 0.80 12.16
C ASN A 16 5.57 1.62 11.10
N GLN A 17 6.29 0.95 10.21
CA GLN A 17 6.99 1.61 9.09
C GLN A 17 6.01 2.32 8.14
N VAL A 18 4.90 1.68 7.77
CA VAL A 18 3.90 2.27 6.89
C VAL A 18 3.24 3.48 7.55
N GLN A 19 2.93 3.40 8.85
CA GLN A 19 2.33 4.52 9.60
C GLN A 19 3.29 5.71 9.73
N ASN A 20 4.57 5.46 10.00
CA ASN A 20 5.58 6.52 10.05
C ASN A 20 5.71 7.23 8.70
N MET A 21 5.76 6.46 7.61
CA MET A 21 5.81 7.00 6.25
C MET A 21 4.58 7.85 5.92
N GLU A 22 3.38 7.38 6.28
CA GLU A 22 2.14 8.14 6.10
C GLU A 22 2.21 9.50 6.81
N SER A 23 2.61 9.49 8.08
CA SER A 23 2.74 10.69 8.90
C SER A 23 3.76 11.69 8.33
N GLU A 24 4.92 11.20 7.90
CA GLU A 24 5.95 12.04 7.26
C GLU A 24 5.44 12.70 5.99
N LEU A 25 4.74 11.94 5.14
CA LEU A 25 4.20 12.45 3.88
C LEU A 25 3.11 13.51 4.12
N ARG A 26 2.20 13.29 5.08
CA ARG A 26 1.18 14.30 5.43
C ARG A 26 1.83 15.60 5.91
N GLN A 27 2.86 15.51 6.75
CA GLN A 27 3.57 16.69 7.25
C GLN A 27 4.30 17.47 6.15
N GLN A 28 4.93 16.77 5.20
CA GLN A 28 5.70 17.38 4.12
C GLN A 28 4.81 18.06 3.07
N THR A 29 3.66 17.47 2.79
CA THR A 29 2.76 17.92 1.70
C THR A 29 1.64 18.82 2.19
N ASN A 30 1.31 18.77 3.49
CA ASN A 30 0.09 19.34 4.05
C ASN A 30 -1.18 18.83 3.34
N GLU A 31 -1.14 17.58 2.85
CA GLU A 31 -2.25 16.88 2.20
C GLU A 31 -2.73 15.70 3.04
N ASP A 32 -4.00 15.31 2.84
CA ASP A 32 -4.57 14.10 3.42
C ASP A 32 -4.15 12.86 2.61
N ILE A 33 -3.21 12.09 3.14
CA ILE A 33 -2.65 10.91 2.47
C ILE A 33 -3.21 9.62 3.08
N ILE A 34 -3.55 8.65 2.23
CA ILE A 34 -3.97 7.30 2.62
C ILE A 34 -3.05 6.29 1.94
N LEU A 35 -2.43 5.42 2.72
CA LEU A 35 -1.63 4.30 2.22
C LEU A 35 -2.41 2.99 2.34
N ILE A 36 -2.51 2.24 1.23
CA ILE A 36 -3.23 0.96 1.18
C ILE A 36 -2.24 -0.15 0.84
N ALA A 37 -2.03 -1.07 1.77
CA ALA A 37 -1.26 -2.29 1.55
C ALA A 37 -2.23 -3.46 1.24
N TYR A 38 -2.03 -4.09 0.09
CA TYR A 38 -2.79 -5.27 -0.32
C TYR A 38 -1.83 -6.40 -0.69
N LYS A 39 -2.27 -7.66 -0.58
CA LYS A 39 -1.47 -8.78 -1.08
C LYS A 39 -1.43 -8.67 -2.60
N ASN A 40 -0.25 -8.84 -3.17
CA ASN A 40 -0.13 -9.05 -4.60
C ASN A 40 -0.81 -10.38 -4.94
N GLY A 41 -2.07 -10.32 -5.38
CA GLY A 41 -2.74 -11.45 -6.01
C GLY A 41 -2.12 -11.57 -7.38
N GLY A 42 -1.29 -12.59 -7.60
CA GLY A 42 -0.58 -12.79 -8.85
C GLY A 42 -1.52 -12.88 -10.05
N GLU A 43 -1.85 -11.74 -10.64
CA GLU A 43 -1.85 -11.58 -12.08
C GLU A 43 -0.58 -10.79 -12.36
N THR A 44 0.44 -11.50 -12.82
CA THR A 44 1.51 -10.93 -13.63
C THR A 44 0.89 -9.89 -14.55
N ILE A 45 1.22 -8.63 -14.33
CA ILE A 45 1.20 -7.65 -15.41
C ILE A 45 2.41 -8.03 -16.29
N GLU A 46 2.34 -9.20 -16.93
CA GLU A 46 3.11 -9.45 -18.14
C GLU A 46 2.63 -8.37 -19.10
N GLY A 47 3.53 -7.43 -19.33
CA GLY A 47 3.32 -6.35 -20.24
C GLY A 47 2.77 -6.91 -21.53
N ARG A 48 1.68 -6.29 -22.00
CA ARG A 48 1.41 -6.19 -23.43
C ARG A 48 2.73 -5.87 -24.14
N ARG A 49 3.29 -6.83 -24.85
CA ARG A 49 4.02 -6.70 -26.11
C ARG A 49 4.30 -8.06 -26.72
#